data_AF-G4TA43-F1
#
_entry.id   AF-G4TA43-F1
#
_cell.length_a   1.000
_cell.length_b   1.000
_cell.length_c   1.000
_cell.angle_alpha   90.00
_cell.angle_beta   90.00
_cell.angle_gamma   90.00
#
_symmetry.space_group_name_H-M   'P 1'
#
loop_
_entity.id
_entity.type
_entity.pdbx_description
1 polymer ?
#
loop_
_entity_poly.entity_id
_entity_poly.type
_entity_poly.pdbx_seq_one_letter_code
_entity_poly.pdbx_strand_id
1 'polypeptide(L)'
;MRPRTVYCCTDINQLATSTTKKTGNQNKVLLDPIQTSLASGLNQRCYRAIDVLLFNPPYVPTEEEEVEHGQDTPNIQSSWAGGSMGMHITDILLDQLDSLLSPKGCCYLVTVAQNRPKEIMERVRAKHGLESSVILSRRAGRAFAHPPLQPSRIE
;
A
#
# COMPACT_ATOMS: atom_id res chain seq x y z
N MET A 1 -11.54 16.32 24.38
CA MET A 1 -11.07 14.92 24.23
C MET A 1 -9.91 14.92 23.25
N ARG A 2 -8.77 14.30 23.57
CA ARG A 2 -7.73 14.03 22.56
C ARG A 2 -8.27 12.99 21.57
N PRO A 3 -8.03 13.12 20.25
CA PRO A 3 -8.40 12.07 19.31
C PRO A 3 -7.68 10.77 19.70
N ARG A 4 -8.43 9.66 19.73
CA ARG A 4 -7.89 8.33 20.10
C ARG A 4 -6.98 7.73 19.02
N THR A 5 -7.03 8.27 17.80
CA THR A 5 -6.27 7.80 16.63
C THR A 5 -5.91 9.01 15.77
N VAL A 6 -4.70 8.99 15.20
CA VAL A 6 -4.25 9.97 14.20
C VAL A 6 -4.32 9.30 12.83
N TYR A 7 -4.95 9.97 11.86
CA TYR A 7 -5.01 9.50 10.47
C TYR A 7 -4.01 10.29 9.64
N CYS A 8 -2.98 9.61 9.14
CA CYS A 8 -2.04 10.16 8.19
C CYS A 8 -2.34 9.57 6.80
N CYS A 9 -2.35 10.43 5.77
CA CYS A 9 -2.54 10.01 4.39
C CYS A 9 -1.43 10.64 3.56
N THR A 10 -0.86 9.87 2.63
CA THR A 10 0.11 10.39 1.66
C THR A 10 -0.32 10.01 0.26
N ASP A 11 -0.01 10.89 -0.68
CA ASP A 11 -0.13 10.60 -2.11
C ASP A 11 0.88 11.47 -2.85
N ILE A 12 1.46 10.97 -3.93
CA ILE A 12 2.41 11.73 -4.73
C ILE A 12 1.69 12.77 -5.61
N ASN A 13 0.43 12.51 -5.95
CA ASN A 13 -0.40 13.37 -6.78
C ASN A 13 -1.14 14.44 -5.95
N GLN A 14 -0.90 15.72 -6.25
CA GLN A 14 -1.53 16.86 -5.59
C GLN A 14 -3.06 16.88 -5.70
N LEU A 15 -3.62 16.36 -6.81
CA LEU A 15 -5.07 16.26 -6.98
C LEU A 15 -5.65 15.21 -6.04
N ALA A 16 -4.93 14.12 -5.79
CA ALA A 16 -5.35 13.06 -4.87
C ALA A 16 -5.31 13.53 -3.41
N THR A 17 -4.27 14.26 -3.00
CA THR A 17 -4.23 14.88 -1.65
C THR A 17 -5.36 15.90 -1.48
N SER A 18 -5.59 16.76 -2.46
CA SER A 18 -6.70 17.73 -2.44
C SER A 18 -8.07 17.04 -2.36
N THR A 19 -8.24 15.92 -3.07
CA THR A 19 -9.48 15.12 -3.06
C THR A 19 -9.68 14.39 -1.74
N THR A 20 -8.61 13.87 -1.13
CA THR A 20 -8.64 13.25 0.19
C THR A 20 -9.11 14.23 1.26
N LYS A 21 -8.61 15.48 1.24
CA LYS A 21 -9.05 16.53 2.16
C LYS A 21 -10.54 16.87 1.99
N LYS A 22 -11.03 16.97 0.74
CA LYS A 22 -12.46 17.16 0.44
C LYS A 22 -13.31 15.99 0.95
N THR A 23 -12.83 14.76 0.78
CA THR A 23 -13.50 13.55 1.27
C THR A 23 -13.60 13.55 2.80
N GLY A 24 -12.52 13.91 3.50
CA GLY A 24 -12.53 14.08 4.95
C GLY A 24 -13.57 15.11 5.40
N ASN A 25 -13.59 16.28 4.77
CA ASN A 25 -14.56 17.33 5.08
C ASN A 25 -16.02 16.88 4.88
N GLN A 26 -16.32 16.21 3.76
CA GLN A 26 -17.67 15.69 3.48
C GLN A 26 -18.12 14.65 4.51
N ASN A 27 -17.19 13.81 4.97
CA ASN A 27 -17.47 12.74 5.94
C ASN A 27 -17.26 13.17 7.40
N LYS A 28 -16.95 14.44 7.66
CA LYS A 28 -16.67 14.99 9.00
C LYS A 28 -15.52 14.27 9.73
N VAL A 29 -14.52 13.83 8.98
CA VAL A 29 -13.28 13.22 9.48
C VAL A 29 -12.12 14.16 9.16
N LEU A 30 -11.30 14.44 10.17
CA LEU A 30 -10.09 15.24 9.98
C LEU A 30 -9.03 14.41 9.26
N LEU A 31 -8.85 14.70 7.96
CA LEU A 31 -7.79 14.15 7.13
C LEU A 31 -6.91 15.30 6.65
N ASP A 32 -5.61 15.25 6.95
CA ASP A 32 -4.62 16.22 6.47
C ASP A 32 -3.55 15.49 5.64
N PRO A 33 -3.82 15.29 4.34
CA PRO A 33 -2.94 14.50 3.48
C PRO A 33 -1.66 15.26 3.13
N ILE A 34 -0.55 14.56 3.11
CA ILE A 34 0.78 15.09 2.76
C ILE A 34 1.10 14.69 1.33
N GLN A 35 1.42 15.66 0.47
CA GLN A 35 1.93 15.36 -0.86
C GLN A 35 3.38 14.90 -0.76
N THR A 36 3.63 13.61 -0.95
CA THR A 36 4.96 13.01 -0.79
C THR A 36 5.02 11.63 -1.45
N SER A 37 6.21 11.13 -1.77
CA SER A 37 6.38 9.75 -2.22
C SER A 37 6.34 8.80 -1.02
N LEU A 38 5.44 7.81 -1.07
CA LEU A 38 5.22 6.81 -0.02
C LEU A 38 5.16 7.45 1.38
N ALA A 39 6.06 7.08 2.28
CA ALA A 39 6.15 7.60 3.64
C ALA A 39 7.32 8.59 3.83
N SER A 40 8.00 9.03 2.77
CA SER A 40 9.23 9.81 2.88
C SER A 40 9.08 11.09 3.72
N GLY A 41 7.97 11.82 3.58
CA GLY A 41 7.64 12.99 4.40
C GLY A 41 7.33 12.69 5.89
N LEU A 42 7.21 11.41 6.27
CA LEU A 42 6.84 10.94 7.60
C LEU A 42 7.94 10.12 8.28
N ASN A 43 8.91 9.56 7.55
CA ASN A 43 9.86 8.56 8.03
C ASN A 43 10.50 8.87 9.39
N GLN A 44 10.98 10.10 9.63
CA GLN A 44 11.59 10.46 10.91
C GLN A 44 10.58 10.58 12.05
N ARG A 45 9.41 11.15 11.77
CA ARG A 45 8.38 11.45 12.78
C ARG A 45 7.53 10.22 13.12
N CYS A 46 7.44 9.28 12.19
CA CYS A 46 6.70 8.03 12.28
C CYS A 46 7.61 6.80 12.41
N TYR A 47 8.90 6.98 12.75
CA TYR A 47 9.82 5.86 12.93
C TYR A 47 9.27 4.88 13.97
N ARG A 48 8.99 3.65 13.53
CA ARG A 48 8.41 2.56 14.33
C ARG A 48 7.18 2.99 15.12
N ALA A 49 6.33 3.81 14.52
CA ALA A 49 5.17 4.41 15.19
C ALA A 49 3.84 4.14 14.47
N ILE A 50 3.85 3.45 13.32
CA ILE A 50 2.63 3.16 12.57
C ILE A 50 2.00 1.87 13.09
N ASP A 51 0.87 1.98 13.78
CA ASP A 51 0.11 0.81 14.26
C ASP A 51 -0.71 0.13 13.14
N VAL A 52 -1.15 0.90 12.14
CA VAL A 52 -1.87 0.39 10.98
C VAL A 52 -1.38 1.12 9.73
N LEU A 53 -0.76 0.37 8.82
CA LEU A 53 -0.38 0.83 7.49
C LEU A 53 -1.33 0.23 6.47
N LEU A 54 -1.94 1.07 5.63
CA LEU A 54 -2.80 0.64 4.53
C LEU A 54 -2.15 1.06 3.22
N PHE A 55 -1.99 0.13 2.29
CA PHE A 55 -1.49 0.46 0.95
C PHE A 55 -2.26 -0.28 -0.14
N ASN A 56 -2.87 0.52 -1.02
CA ASN A 56 -3.44 0.07 -2.27
C ASN A 56 -2.53 0.56 -3.40
N PRO A 57 -1.46 -0.20 -3.75
CA PRO A 57 -0.41 0.27 -4.64
C PRO A 57 -0.87 0.43 -6.09
N PRO A 58 -0.07 1.09 -6.94
CA PRO A 58 -0.14 0.88 -8.38
C PRO A 58 0.35 -0.55 -8.70
N TYR A 59 -0.58 -1.52 -8.74
CA TYR A 59 -0.26 -2.95 -8.87
C TYR A 59 -0.33 -3.50 -10.30
N VAL A 60 -0.54 -2.65 -11.31
CA VAL A 60 -0.67 -3.10 -12.70
C VAL A 60 0.72 -3.19 -13.33
N PRO A 61 1.09 -4.33 -13.94
CA PRO A 61 2.33 -4.44 -14.68
C PRO A 61 2.37 -3.45 -15.85
N THR A 62 3.44 -2.67 -15.92
CA THR A 62 3.73 -1.68 -16.97
C THR A 62 5.22 -1.70 -17.29
N GLU A 63 5.64 -0.95 -18.32
CA GLU A 63 7.06 -0.69 -18.53
C GLU A 63 7.61 0.21 -17.40
N GLU A 64 8.92 0.15 -17.14
CA GLU A 64 9.55 0.91 -16.05
C GLU A 64 9.53 2.42 -16.33
N GLU A 65 9.63 2.82 -17.60
CA GLU A 65 9.53 4.21 -18.03
C GLU A 65 8.17 4.84 -17.66
N GLU A 66 7.09 4.04 -17.63
CA GLU A 66 5.78 4.53 -17.19
C GLU A 66 5.75 4.83 -15.69
N VAL A 67 6.48 4.05 -14.88
CA VAL A 67 6.63 4.31 -13.45
C VAL A 67 7.44 5.57 -13.22
N GLU A 68 8.60 5.68 -13.88
CA GLU A 68 9.49 6.84 -13.78
C GLU A 68 8.74 8.12 -14.16
N HIS A 69 8.04 8.12 -15.29
CA HIS A 69 7.22 9.26 -15.72
C HIS A 69 6.13 9.60 -14.70
N GLY A 70 5.47 8.58 -14.12
CA GLY A 70 4.46 8.75 -13.09
C GLY A 70 4.99 9.21 -11.74
N GLN A 71 6.29 9.03 -11.44
CA GLN A 71 6.94 9.56 -10.24
C GLN A 71 7.45 11.00 -10.47
N ASP A 72 7.97 11.30 -11.66
CA ASP A 72 8.49 12.61 -12.02
C ASP A 72 7.38 13.64 -12.26
N THR A 73 6.34 13.24 -12.99
CA THR A 73 5.16 14.07 -13.28
C THR A 73 3.89 13.34 -12.84
N PRO A 74 3.60 13.30 -11.53
CA PRO A 74 2.47 12.57 -10.98
C PRO A 74 1.14 12.93 -11.62
N ASN A 75 0.46 11.92 -12.14
CA ASN A 75 -0.82 12.07 -12.81
C ASN A 75 -1.74 10.88 -12.47
N ILE A 76 -2.76 10.61 -13.29
CA ILE A 76 -3.67 9.49 -13.03
C ILE A 76 -3.00 8.12 -13.23
N GLN A 77 -1.99 8.02 -14.11
CA GLN A 77 -1.22 6.79 -14.37
C GLN A 77 -0.49 6.30 -13.13
N SER A 78 -0.02 7.22 -12.26
CA SER A 78 0.59 6.90 -10.98
C SER A 78 -0.31 6.08 -10.04
N SER A 79 -1.62 5.98 -10.32
CA SER A 79 -2.56 5.15 -9.56
C SER A 79 -2.53 3.66 -9.93
N TRP A 80 -1.95 3.29 -11.09
CA TRP A 80 -1.90 1.89 -11.53
C TRP A 80 -0.52 1.42 -12.00
N ALA A 81 0.30 2.29 -12.60
CA ALA A 81 1.57 1.92 -13.23
C ALA A 81 2.58 1.44 -12.17
N GLY A 82 2.79 0.13 -12.12
CA GLY A 82 3.58 -0.53 -11.09
C GLY A 82 4.89 -1.14 -11.59
N GLY A 83 5.24 -0.98 -12.87
CA GLY A 83 6.47 -1.51 -13.45
C GLY A 83 6.45 -3.02 -13.56
N SER A 84 7.61 -3.66 -13.48
CA SER A 84 7.74 -5.11 -13.58
C SER A 84 6.85 -5.81 -12.56
N MET A 85 5.95 -6.67 -13.07
CA MET A 85 4.95 -7.41 -12.29
C MET A 85 4.03 -6.54 -11.41
N GLY A 86 4.01 -5.21 -11.62
CA GLY A 86 3.28 -4.25 -10.80
C GLY A 86 3.88 -4.07 -9.39
N MET A 87 5.18 -4.32 -9.24
CA MET A 87 5.83 -4.41 -7.93
C MET A 87 6.85 -3.31 -7.63
N HIS A 88 7.24 -2.47 -8.58
CA HIS A 88 8.29 -1.45 -8.38
C HIS A 88 8.03 -0.60 -7.13
N ILE A 89 6.88 0.06 -7.07
CA ILE A 89 6.54 0.94 -5.94
C ILE A 89 6.25 0.14 -4.66
N THR A 90 5.64 -1.05 -4.81
CA THR A 90 5.34 -1.93 -3.68
C THR A 90 6.61 -2.41 -2.99
N ASP A 91 7.64 -2.76 -3.75
CA ASP A 91 8.92 -3.25 -3.22
C ASP A 91 9.63 -2.18 -2.39
N ILE A 92 9.60 -0.91 -2.85
CA ILE A 92 10.16 0.21 -2.09
C ILE A 92 9.47 0.35 -0.73
N LEU A 93 8.14 0.22 -0.66
CA LEU A 93 7.43 0.29 0.62
C LEU A 93 7.73 -0.91 1.51
N LEU A 94 7.72 -2.12 0.94
CA LEU A 94 7.95 -3.35 1.70
C LEU A 94 9.32 -3.32 2.38
N ASP A 95 10.33 -2.79 1.69
CA ASP A 95 11.68 -2.62 2.23
C ASP A 95 11.77 -1.68 3.43
N GLN A 96 10.77 -0.81 3.63
CA GLN A 96 10.74 0.18 4.71
C GLN A 96 9.95 -0.28 5.95
N LEU A 97 9.28 -1.44 5.91
CA LEU A 97 8.31 -1.85 6.93
C LEU A 97 8.87 -1.83 8.36
N ASP A 98 10.11 -2.28 8.59
CA ASP A 98 10.74 -2.28 9.93
C ASP A 98 10.93 -0.89 10.52
N SER A 99 11.12 0.11 9.66
CA SER A 99 11.30 1.49 10.09
C SER A 99 9.96 2.22 10.26
N LEU A 100 8.88 1.69 9.70
CA LEU A 100 7.55 2.29 9.73
C LEU A 100 6.67 1.71 10.83
N LEU A 101 6.55 0.38 10.88
CA LEU A 101 5.59 -0.30 11.77
C LEU A 101 6.02 -0.22 13.23
N SER A 102 5.05 0.05 14.11
CA SER A 102 5.24 -0.10 15.55
C SER A 102 5.42 -1.58 15.93
N PRO A 103 5.86 -1.90 17.16
CA PRO A 103 5.97 -3.29 17.62
C PRO A 103 4.64 -4.07 17.59
N LYS A 104 3.50 -3.38 17.51
CA LYS A 104 2.16 -3.98 17.38
C LYS A 104 1.52 -3.65 16.03
N GLY A 105 2.31 -3.08 15.12
CA GLY A 105 1.86 -2.58 13.85
C GLY A 105 1.50 -3.69 12.87
N CYS A 106 0.59 -3.39 11.96
CA CYS A 106 0.25 -4.28 10.86
C CYS A 106 0.19 -3.51 9.53
N CYS A 107 0.44 -4.22 8.43
CA CYS A 107 0.35 -3.70 7.07
C CYS A 107 -0.74 -4.46 6.30
N TYR A 108 -1.67 -3.72 5.71
CA TYR A 108 -2.64 -4.27 4.75
C TYR A 108 -2.25 -3.82 3.35
N LEU A 109 -1.96 -4.80 2.50
CA LEU A 109 -1.54 -4.59 1.12
C LEU A 109 -2.57 -5.19 0.16
N VAL A 110 -3.03 -4.39 -0.80
CA VAL A 110 -3.82 -4.89 -1.93
C VAL A 110 -2.87 -5.44 -3.00
N THR A 111 -3.18 -6.63 -3.53
CA THR A 111 -2.42 -7.27 -4.62
C THR A 111 -3.37 -7.91 -5.62
N VAL A 112 -2.89 -8.11 -6.84
CA VAL A 112 -3.53 -8.91 -7.88
C VAL A 112 -2.77 -10.20 -8.15
N ALA A 113 -3.38 -11.09 -8.96
CA ALA A 113 -2.81 -12.36 -9.41
C ALA A 113 -1.32 -12.26 -9.77
N GLN A 114 -1.02 -11.28 -10.62
CA GLN A 114 0.28 -11.02 -11.25
C GLN A 114 1.36 -10.58 -10.26
N ASN A 115 1.00 -9.96 -9.12
CA ASN A 115 1.98 -9.52 -8.12
C ASN A 115 2.57 -10.69 -7.31
N ARG A 116 2.05 -11.91 -7.49
CA ARG A 116 2.52 -13.13 -6.79
C ARG A 116 2.58 -12.96 -5.26
N PRO A 117 1.45 -12.75 -4.57
CA PRO A 117 1.43 -12.45 -3.13
C PRO A 117 2.04 -13.54 -2.26
N LYS A 118 2.07 -14.82 -2.68
CA LYS A 118 2.79 -15.86 -1.94
C LYS A 118 4.29 -15.52 -1.82
N GLU A 119 4.90 -15.11 -2.92
CA GLU A 119 6.32 -14.69 -2.95
C GLU A 119 6.51 -13.40 -2.11
N ILE A 120 5.55 -12.46 -2.16
CA ILE A 120 5.57 -11.26 -1.30
C ILE A 120 5.57 -11.65 0.18
N MET A 121 4.67 -12.56 0.58
CA MET A 121 4.52 -13.01 1.97
C MET A 121 5.79 -13.73 2.45
N GLU A 122 6.38 -14.60 1.62
CA GLU A 122 7.64 -15.29 1.91
C GLU A 122 8.79 -14.29 2.09
N ARG A 123 8.91 -13.30 1.21
CA ARG A 123 9.92 -12.24 1.29
C ARG A 123 9.76 -11.38 2.54
N VAL A 124 8.53 -10.96 2.84
CA VAL A 124 8.21 -10.14 4.02
C VAL A 124 8.54 -10.91 5.31
N ARG A 125 8.21 -12.20 5.36
CA ARG A 125 8.58 -13.07 6.48
C ARG A 125 10.10 -13.20 6.62
N ALA A 126 10.80 -13.46 5.51
CA ALA A 126 12.25 -13.66 5.52
C ALA A 126 13.02 -12.40 5.91
N LYS A 127 12.58 -11.22 5.45
CA LYS A 127 13.27 -9.94 5.67
C LYS A 127 12.92 -9.28 7.01
N HIS A 128 11.65 -9.33 7.40
CA HIS A 128 11.13 -8.56 8.55
C HIS A 128 10.61 -9.45 9.69
N GLY A 129 10.56 -10.77 9.51
CA GLY A 129 9.95 -11.68 10.49
C GLY A 129 8.44 -11.52 10.65
N LEU A 130 7.78 -10.84 9.71
CA LEU A 130 6.35 -10.55 9.76
C LEU A 130 5.54 -11.73 9.19
N GLU A 131 4.68 -12.30 10.03
CA GLU A 131 3.70 -13.30 9.59
C GLU A 131 2.62 -12.62 8.74
N SER A 132 2.18 -13.32 7.69
CA SER A 132 1.25 -12.78 6.71
C SER A 132 0.12 -13.76 6.42
N SER A 133 -1.07 -13.26 6.12
CA SER A 133 -2.20 -14.08 5.67
C SER A 133 -3.07 -13.32 4.67
N VAL A 134 -3.80 -14.06 3.82
CA VAL A 134 -4.83 -13.49 2.95
C VAL A 134 -6.12 -13.37 3.75
N ILE A 135 -6.50 -12.15 4.11
CA ILE A 135 -7.69 -11.88 4.91
C ILE A 135 -8.97 -11.75 4.09
N LEU A 136 -8.86 -11.40 2.80
CA LEU A 136 -9.98 -11.20 1.90
C LEU A 136 -9.56 -11.46 0.45
N SER A 137 -10.48 -12.07 -0.29
CA SER A 137 -10.37 -12.33 -1.71
C SER A 137 -11.57 -11.82 -2.48
N ARG A 138 -11.36 -11.24 -3.66
CA ARG A 138 -12.46 -10.94 -4.59
C ARG A 138 -12.01 -10.94 -6.05
N ARG A 139 -12.87 -11.48 -6.93
CA ARG A 139 -12.80 -11.25 -8.38
C ARG A 139 -13.64 -10.01 -8.74
N ALA A 140 -13.05 -9.04 -9.42
CA ALA A 140 -13.75 -7.87 -9.94
C ALA A 140 -13.30 -7.60 -11.38
N GLY A 141 -14.22 -7.78 -12.34
CA GLY A 141 -13.88 -7.75 -13.76
C GLY A 141 -12.86 -8.84 -14.12
N ARG A 142 -11.81 -8.46 -14.88
CA ARG A 142 -10.68 -9.35 -15.21
C ARG A 142 -9.61 -9.39 -14.12
N ALA A 143 -9.69 -8.51 -13.13
CA ALA A 143 -8.74 -8.47 -12.03
C ALA A 143 -9.16 -9.46 -10.93
N PHE A 144 -8.19 -10.25 -10.50
CA PHE A 144 -8.29 -11.10 -9.31
C PHE A 144 -7.44 -10.48 -8.21
N ALA A 145 -8.08 -9.92 -7.19
CA ALA A 145 -7.45 -9.78 -5.89
C ALA A 145 -7.59 -11.16 -5.20
N HIS A 146 -6.49 -11.91 -5.16
CA HIS A 146 -6.30 -13.34 -4.84
C HIS A 146 -7.27 -14.07 -3.88
N PRO A 147 -7.42 -15.42 -3.96
CA PRO A 147 -8.62 -16.27 -4.20
C PRO A 147 -9.11 -17.11 -2.97
N PRO A 148 -10.22 -17.88 -3.05
CA PRO A 148 -10.55 -18.92 -2.07
C PRO A 148 -9.57 -20.09 -2.13
N LEU A 149 -9.15 -20.56 -0.94
CA LEU A 149 -8.50 -21.85 -0.75
C LEU A 149 -9.45 -22.96 -1.23
N GLN A 150 -9.02 -23.82 -2.17
CA GLN A 150 -9.65 -25.14 -2.25
C GLN A 150 -9.27 -25.94 -0.99
N PRO A 151 -10.18 -26.77 -0.45
CA PRO A 151 -9.97 -27.43 0.83
C PRO A 151 -8.84 -28.44 0.70
N SER A 152 -7.84 -28.32 1.56
CA SER A 152 -6.95 -29.44 1.88
C SER A 152 -7.80 -30.57 2.48
N ARG A 153 -8.21 -31.51 1.64
CA ARG A 153 -8.41 -32.90 2.04
C ARG A 153 -7.20 -33.68 1.53
N ILE A 154 -6.25 -33.90 2.41
CA ILE A 154 -5.43 -35.11 2.45
C ILE A 154 -5.40 -35.50 3.92
N GLU A 155 -5.61 -36.79 4.15
CA GLU A 155 -5.97 -37.52 5.38
C GLU A 155 -5.24 -37.11 6.67
#